data_AF-A0A433WZU1-F1
#
_entry.id   AF-A0A433WZU1-F1
#
_cell.length_a   1.000
_cell.length_b   1.000
_cell.length_c   1.000
_cell.angle_alpha   90.00
_cell.angle_beta   90.00
_cell.angle_gamma   90.00
#
_symmetry.space_group_name_H-M   'P 1'
#
loop_
_entity.id
_entity.type
_entity.pdbx_description
1 polymer ?
#
loop_
_entity_poly.entity_id
_entity_poly.type
_entity_poly.pdbx_seq_one_letter_code
_entity_poly.pdbx_strand_id
1 'polypeptide(L)'
;MKQGLVRKGRAQGVTLKKAFLEQLKKSGNVSEAARAAGIDRKTAYNWRHHDPAFNEHWKQALEEATDLLEAEARRRALDGYEEPLLYGGRLIYDPEGRPVTRKRYSDGLLRMLLRAHRPASFRDTRAVEEGSEPELSLNEGDDAL
;
A
#
# COMPACT_ATOMS: atom_id res chain seq x y z
N MET A 1 13.60 51.09 17.43
CA MET A 1 14.12 49.73 17.17
C MET A 1 12.98 48.72 17.27
N LYS A 2 12.40 48.25 16.14
CA LYS A 2 11.43 47.14 16.09
C LYS A 2 11.55 46.42 14.74
N GLN A 3 12.56 45.56 14.59
CA GLN A 3 12.75 44.68 13.44
C GLN A 3 13.37 43.38 13.98
N GLY A 4 12.65 42.25 13.96
CA GLY A 4 13.24 40.97 14.40
C GLY A 4 12.33 39.75 14.45
N LEU A 5 11.01 39.90 14.58
CA LEU A 5 10.15 38.74 14.92
C LEU A 5 9.58 37.97 13.71
N VAL A 6 9.54 38.57 12.51
CA VAL A 6 8.81 38.00 11.35
C VAL A 6 9.63 36.96 10.56
N ARG A 7 10.97 37.03 10.59
CA ARG A 7 11.86 36.16 9.77
C ARG A 7 11.88 34.69 10.23
N LYS A 8 11.73 34.45 11.53
CA LYS A 8 11.84 33.10 12.13
C LYS A 8 10.68 32.18 11.76
N GLY A 9 9.45 32.71 11.70
CA GLY A 9 8.25 31.93 11.36
C GLY A 9 8.22 31.39 9.94
N ARG A 10 8.70 32.17 8.95
CA ARG A 10 8.76 31.74 7.55
C ARG A 10 9.83 30.66 7.31
N ALA A 11 11.01 30.81 7.92
CA ALA A 11 12.08 29.81 7.85
C ALA A 11 11.68 28.50 8.55
N GLN A 12 10.98 28.61 9.69
CA GLN A 12 10.42 27.45 10.38
C GLN A 12 9.41 26.73 9.49
N GLY A 13 8.46 27.46 8.88
CA GLY A 13 7.46 26.86 7.98
C GLY A 13 8.06 26.11 6.79
N VAL A 14 9.14 26.62 6.19
CA VAL A 14 9.88 25.92 5.13
C VAL A 14 10.50 24.62 5.64
N THR A 15 11.11 24.64 6.83
CA THR A 15 11.74 23.46 7.43
C THR A 15 10.71 22.38 7.76
N LEU A 16 9.56 22.76 8.30
CA LEU A 16 8.47 21.82 8.63
C LEU A 16 7.84 21.21 7.37
N LYS A 17 7.61 22.02 6.32
CA LYS A 17 7.15 21.53 5.02
C LYS A 17 8.11 20.50 4.42
N LYS A 18 9.42 20.77 4.49
CA LYS A 18 10.45 19.83 4.02
C LYS A 18 10.43 18.54 4.83
N ALA A 19 10.43 18.61 6.16
CA ALA A 19 10.37 17.43 7.02
C ALA A 19 9.12 16.57 6.75
N PHE A 20 7.98 17.22 6.51
CA PHE A 20 6.74 16.56 6.14
C PHE A 20 6.88 15.79 4.81
N LEU A 21 7.34 16.45 3.75
CA LEU A 21 7.50 15.85 2.42
C LEU A 21 8.52 14.70 2.43
N GLU A 22 9.62 14.87 3.17
CA GLU A 22 10.67 13.84 3.33
C GLU A 22 10.18 12.57 4.02
N GLN A 23 9.19 12.66 4.91
CA GLN A 23 8.57 11.49 5.49
C GLN A 23 7.47 10.94 4.59
N LEU A 24 6.69 11.82 3.93
CA LEU A 24 5.63 11.41 3.02
C LEU A 24 6.17 10.56 1.87
N LYS A 25 7.32 10.93 1.28
CA LYS A 25 7.95 10.16 0.21
C LYS A 25 8.41 8.76 0.61
N LYS A 26 8.56 8.49 1.90
CA LYS A 26 9.02 7.19 2.41
C LYS A 26 7.87 6.24 2.71
N SER A 27 6.72 6.77 3.16
CA SER A 27 5.63 5.92 3.64
C SER A 27 4.28 6.16 2.96
N GLY A 28 4.11 7.24 2.22
CA GLY A 28 2.82 7.67 1.67
C GLY A 28 1.78 8.02 2.74
N ASN A 29 2.14 7.95 4.02
CA ASN A 29 1.22 8.10 5.14
C ASN A 29 1.25 9.53 5.69
N VAL A 30 0.19 10.28 5.41
CA VAL A 30 0.03 11.67 5.85
C VAL A 30 0.07 11.82 7.39
N SER A 31 -0.47 10.85 8.13
CA SER A 31 -0.49 10.90 9.59
C SER A 31 0.90 10.72 10.18
N GLU A 32 1.70 9.83 9.60
CA GLU A 32 3.11 9.67 9.99
C GLU A 32 3.95 10.87 9.60
N ALA A 33 3.77 11.39 8.39
CA ALA A 33 4.47 12.57 7.91
C ALA A 33 4.19 13.81 8.77
N ALA A 34 2.95 14.02 9.17
CA ALA A 34 2.56 15.09 10.08
C ALA A 34 3.22 14.94 11.45
N ARG A 35 3.25 13.72 12.01
CA ARG A 35 3.92 13.43 13.29
C ARG A 35 5.43 13.68 13.19
N ALA A 36 6.08 13.23 12.12
CA ALA A 36 7.50 13.44 11.91
C ALA A 36 7.87 14.93 11.77
N ALA A 37 6.98 15.73 11.16
CA ALA A 37 7.14 17.17 11.05
C ALA A 37 6.67 17.95 12.30
N GLY A 38 6.09 17.30 13.32
CA GLY A 38 5.59 17.97 14.51
C GLY A 38 4.41 18.92 14.24
N ILE A 39 3.55 18.60 13.28
CA ILE A 39 2.37 19.40 12.92
C ILE A 39 1.09 18.56 12.97
N ASP A 40 -0.06 19.23 13.04
CA ASP A 40 -1.34 18.58 12.80
C ASP A 40 -1.56 18.31 11.30
N ARG A 41 -2.27 17.23 10.96
CA ARG A 41 -2.60 16.90 9.56
C ARG A 41 -3.37 18.03 8.86
N LYS A 42 -4.27 18.72 9.57
CA LYS A 42 -5.02 19.87 9.05
C LYS A 42 -4.08 20.98 8.58
N THR A 43 -2.98 21.22 9.30
CA THR A 43 -1.96 22.20 8.88
C THR A 43 -1.33 21.80 7.55
N ALA A 44 -0.98 20.53 7.37
CA ALA A 44 -0.41 20.02 6.13
C ALA A 44 -1.40 20.15 4.94
N TYR A 45 -2.69 19.83 5.15
CA TYR A 45 -3.72 20.04 4.13
C TYR A 45 -3.97 21.52 3.81
N ASN A 46 -3.94 22.41 4.81
CA ASN A 46 -4.03 23.85 4.58
C ASN A 46 -2.87 24.34 3.69
N TRP A 47 -1.64 23.87 3.93
CA TRP A 47 -0.51 24.18 3.04
C TRP A 47 -0.76 23.65 1.63
N ARG A 48 -1.23 22.41 1.49
CA ARG A 48 -1.56 21.83 0.19
C ARG A 48 -2.61 22.63 -0.58
N HIS A 49 -3.59 23.19 0.11
CA HIS A 49 -4.64 24.01 -0.51
C HIS A 49 -4.15 25.40 -0.95
N HIS A 50 -3.30 26.05 -0.15
CA HIS A 50 -2.92 27.45 -0.36
C HIS A 50 -1.54 27.66 -1.02
N ASP A 51 -0.74 26.60 -1.14
CA ASP A 51 0.60 26.66 -1.75
C ASP A 51 0.68 25.63 -2.90
N PRO A 52 0.46 26.08 -4.15
CA PRO A 52 0.51 25.19 -5.32
C PRO A 52 1.84 24.47 -5.49
N ALA A 53 2.95 25.11 -5.14
CA ALA A 53 4.27 24.49 -5.21
C ALA A 53 4.40 23.37 -4.18
N PHE A 54 3.92 23.57 -2.95
CA PHE A 54 3.89 22.50 -1.95
C PHE A 54 2.97 21.34 -2.36
N ASN A 55 1.82 21.62 -2.98
CA ASN A 55 0.94 20.57 -3.51
C ASN A 55 1.61 19.74 -4.60
N GLU A 56 2.42 20.35 -5.45
CA GLU A 56 3.14 19.61 -6.49
C GLU A 56 4.20 18.68 -5.89
N HIS A 57 5.02 19.17 -4.97
CA HIS A 57 5.96 18.31 -4.24
C HIS A 57 5.26 17.23 -3.41
N TRP A 58 4.06 17.50 -2.89
CA TRP A 58 3.26 16.49 -2.21
C TRP A 58 2.88 15.34 -3.14
N LYS A 59 2.41 15.64 -4.35
CA LYS A 59 2.07 14.61 -5.34
C LYS A 59 3.30 13.79 -5.70
N GLN A 60 4.41 14.45 -6.00
CA GLN A 60 5.69 13.78 -6.30
C GLN A 60 6.13 12.85 -5.16
N ALA A 61 6.02 13.31 -3.91
CA ALA A 61 6.29 12.46 -2.75
C ALA A 61 5.37 11.22 -2.69
N LEU A 62 4.08 11.35 -3.03
CA LEU A 62 3.18 10.19 -3.08
C LEU A 62 3.53 9.21 -4.20
N GLU A 63 3.95 9.70 -5.37
CA GLU A 63 4.45 8.85 -6.45
C GLU A 63 5.72 8.10 -6.01
N GLU A 64 6.71 8.80 -5.43
CA GLU A 64 7.93 8.17 -4.90
C GLU A 64 7.62 7.11 -3.83
N ALA A 65 6.67 7.37 -2.94
CA ALA A 65 6.23 6.39 -1.95
C ALA A 65 5.54 5.17 -2.60
N THR A 66 4.83 5.39 -3.69
CA THR A 66 4.15 4.34 -4.46
C THR A 66 5.18 3.48 -5.20
N ASP A 67 6.21 4.08 -5.80
CA ASP A 67 7.33 3.38 -6.42
C ASP A 67 8.04 2.46 -5.40
N LEU A 68 8.27 2.94 -4.17
CA LEU A 68 8.85 2.11 -3.10
C LEU A 68 7.95 0.93 -2.72
N LEU A 69 6.63 1.17 -2.63
CA LEU A 69 5.67 0.11 -2.34
C LEU A 69 5.62 -0.93 -3.47
N GLU A 70 5.68 -0.48 -4.73
CA GLU A 70 5.72 -1.36 -5.90
C GLU A 70 7.00 -2.20 -5.94
N ALA A 71 8.15 -1.58 -5.66
CA ALA A 71 9.44 -2.28 -5.59
C ALA A 71 9.42 -3.41 -4.54
N GLU A 72 8.87 -3.13 -3.36
CA GLU A 72 8.71 -4.13 -2.30
C GLU A 72 7.70 -5.23 -2.70
N ALA A 73 6.60 -4.85 -3.34
CA ALA A 73 5.64 -5.82 -3.87
C ALA A 73 6.28 -6.76 -4.88
N ARG A 74 7.10 -6.21 -5.79
CA ARG A 74 7.85 -6.96 -6.80
C ARG A 74 8.87 -7.89 -6.16
N ARG A 75 9.62 -7.42 -5.17
CA ARG A 75 10.57 -8.23 -4.39
C ARG A 75 9.87 -9.41 -3.73
N ARG A 76 8.74 -9.20 -3.04
CA ARG A 76 7.98 -10.31 -2.42
C ARG A 76 7.36 -11.27 -3.43
N ALA A 77 6.97 -10.78 -4.59
CA ALA A 77 6.38 -11.60 -5.65
C ALA A 77 7.42 -12.47 -6.36
N LEU A 78 8.58 -11.90 -6.72
CA LEU A 78 9.60 -12.55 -7.54
C LEU A 78 10.71 -13.20 -6.73
N ASP A 79 11.24 -12.48 -5.74
CA ASP A 79 12.36 -12.94 -4.92
C ASP A 79 11.88 -13.65 -3.66
N GLY A 80 10.64 -13.41 -3.23
CA GLY A 80 10.04 -13.99 -2.04
C GLY A 80 10.45 -13.32 -0.73
N TYR A 81 10.10 -13.97 0.38
CA TYR A 81 10.43 -13.57 1.74
C TYR A 81 10.58 -14.81 2.63
N GLU A 82 11.35 -14.67 3.70
CA GLU A 82 11.51 -15.72 4.70
C GLU A 82 10.29 -15.72 5.64
N GLU A 83 9.61 -16.86 5.70
CA GLU A 83 8.51 -17.11 6.64
C GLU A 83 8.98 -18.06 7.73
N PRO A 84 8.93 -17.67 9.02
CA PRO A 84 9.26 -18.58 10.11
C PRO A 84 8.33 -19.79 10.17
N LEU A 85 8.91 -20.97 10.39
CA LEU A 85 8.14 -22.19 10.58
C LEU A 85 7.62 -22.27 12.01
N LEU A 86 6.32 -22.60 12.12
CA LEU A 86 5.64 -22.80 13.38
C LEU A 86 5.15 -24.25 13.50
N TYR A 87 5.27 -24.84 14.69
CA TYR A 87 4.64 -26.10 15.06
C TYR A 87 3.81 -25.89 16.32
N GLY A 88 2.50 -26.17 16.25
CA GLY A 88 1.57 -25.89 17.36
C GLY A 88 1.55 -24.40 17.79
N GLY A 89 1.76 -23.47 16.85
CA GLY A 89 1.81 -22.03 17.14
C GLY A 89 3.12 -21.52 17.75
N ARG A 90 4.14 -22.39 17.89
CA ARG A 90 5.45 -22.03 18.44
C ARG A 90 6.52 -22.03 17.36
N LEU A 91 7.45 -21.09 17.44
CA LEU A 91 8.63 -21.00 16.56
C LEU A 91 9.50 -22.25 16.70
N ILE A 92 9.95 -22.75 15.56
CA ILE A 92 10.96 -23.80 15.48
C ILE A 92 12.33 -23.14 15.34
N TYR A 93 13.32 -23.63 16.07
CA TYR A 93 14.70 -23.13 16.05
C TYR A 93 15.65 -24.23 15.57
N ASP A 94 16.71 -23.83 14.87
CA ASP A 94 17.84 -24.69 14.50
C ASP A 94 18.76 -24.94 15.74
N PRO A 95 19.77 -25.83 15.63
CA PRO A 95 20.71 -26.08 16.73
C PRO A 95 21.50 -24.86 17.19
N GLU A 96 21.64 -23.84 16.35
CA GLU A 96 22.30 -22.57 16.67
C GLU A 96 21.35 -21.55 17.33
N GLY A 97 20.08 -21.91 17.56
CA GLY A 97 19.07 -21.07 18.21
C GLY A 97 18.46 -20.00 17.29
N ARG A 98 18.59 -20.14 15.96
CA ARG A 98 17.95 -19.24 14.99
C ARG A 98 16.61 -19.82 14.53
N PRO A 99 15.59 -18.98 14.26
CA PRO A 99 14.32 -19.47 13.72
C PRO A 99 14.53 -20.20 12.39
N VAL A 100 13.99 -21.40 12.25
CA VAL A 100 13.94 -22.09 10.96
C VAL A 100 12.92 -21.37 10.08
N THR A 101 13.33 -20.96 8.89
CA THR A 101 12.46 -20.29 7.92
C THR A 101 12.27 -21.13 6.66
N ARG A 102 11.22 -20.81 5.91
CA ARG A 102 11.06 -21.23 4.52
C ARG A 102 10.88 -20.02 3.63
N LYS A 103 11.38 -20.13 2.40
CA LYS A 103 11.16 -19.12 1.37
C LYS A 103 9.73 -19.20 0.84
N ARG A 104 8.98 -18.09 0.93
CA ARG A 104 7.64 -17.93 0.36
C ARG A 104 7.59 -16.83 -0.66
N TYR A 105 6.67 -16.97 -1.62
CA TYR A 105 6.36 -15.99 -2.64
C TYR A 105 4.94 -15.49 -2.45
N SER A 106 4.65 -14.29 -2.97
CA SER A 106 3.31 -13.70 -2.92
C SER A 106 2.64 -13.71 -4.30
N ASP A 107 1.88 -14.78 -4.57
CA ASP A 107 1.12 -14.92 -5.82
C ASP A 107 0.06 -13.82 -5.98
N GLY A 108 -0.50 -13.34 -4.87
CA GLY A 108 -1.43 -12.21 -4.86
C GLY A 108 -0.78 -10.92 -5.37
N LEU A 109 0.44 -10.60 -4.89
CA LEU A 109 1.20 -9.45 -5.37
C LEU A 109 1.65 -9.63 -6.82
N LEU A 110 2.09 -10.84 -7.20
CA LEU A 110 2.42 -11.15 -8.60
C LEU A 110 1.22 -10.87 -9.53
N ARG A 111 0.03 -11.35 -9.16
CA ARG A 111 -1.20 -11.12 -9.92
C ARG A 111 -1.58 -9.64 -9.96
N MET A 112 -1.44 -8.93 -8.85
CA MET A 112 -1.71 -7.49 -8.78
C MET A 112 -0.80 -6.70 -9.72
N LEU A 113 0.51 -6.99 -9.71
CA LEU A 113 1.49 -6.35 -10.60
C LEU A 113 1.19 -6.65 -12.07
N LEU A 114 0.85 -7.90 -12.41
CA LEU A 114 0.48 -8.26 -13.78
C LEU A 114 -0.78 -7.53 -14.26
N ARG A 115 -1.78 -7.35 -13.38
CA ARG A 115 -3.01 -6.60 -13.69
C ARG A 115 -2.75 -5.10 -13.85
N ALA A 116 -1.88 -4.52 -13.02
CA ALA A 116 -1.52 -3.11 -13.10
C ALA A 116 -0.79 -2.78 -14.40
N HIS A 117 0.18 -3.61 -14.80
CA HIS A 117 1.05 -3.34 -15.95
C HIS A 117 0.56 -3.92 -17.29
N ARG A 118 -0.34 -4.91 -17.27
CA ARG A 118 -0.94 -5.52 -18.48
C ARG A 118 -2.45 -5.76 -18.34
N PRO A 119 -3.25 -4.73 -18.07
CA PRO A 119 -4.68 -4.89 -17.77
C PRO A 119 -5.47 -5.56 -18.90
N ALA A 120 -5.11 -5.35 -20.16
CA ALA A 120 -5.78 -5.97 -21.31
C ALA A 120 -5.67 -7.52 -21.31
N SER A 121 -4.58 -8.06 -20.80
CA SER A 121 -4.35 -9.52 -20.74
C SER A 121 -4.96 -10.18 -19.50
N PHE A 122 -5.32 -9.39 -18.48
CA PHE A 122 -5.75 -9.89 -17.16
C PHE A 122 -7.08 -9.28 -16.67
N ARG A 123 -7.88 -8.71 -17.59
CA ARG A 123 -9.24 -8.27 -17.29
C ARG A 123 -10.07 -9.49 -16.85
N ASP A 124 -10.79 -9.36 -15.73
CA ASP A 124 -11.76 -10.39 -15.33
C ASP A 124 -12.85 -10.46 -16.42
N THR A 125 -12.96 -11.60 -17.10
CA THR A 125 -14.15 -11.99 -17.83
C THR A 125 -15.27 -12.32 -16.84
N ARG A 126 -15.72 -11.34 -16.05
CA ARG A 126 -17.11 -11.34 -15.58
C ARG A 126 -17.91 -10.61 -16.64
N ALA A 127 -18.05 -11.27 -17.80
CA ALA A 127 -19.19 -11.02 -18.65
C ALA A 127 -20.42 -11.47 -17.87
N VAL A 128 -21.42 -10.61 -17.88
CA VAL A 128 -22.69 -10.76 -17.20
C VAL A 128 -23.40 -11.99 -17.74
N GLU A 129 -23.55 -13.05 -16.95
CA GLU A 129 -24.63 -14.03 -17.15
C GLU A 129 -25.80 -13.59 -16.26
N GLU A 130 -26.58 -12.65 -16.79
CA GLU A 130 -27.93 -12.36 -16.31
C GLU A 130 -28.86 -13.45 -16.84
N GLY A 131 -29.40 -14.25 -15.91
CA GLY A 131 -30.71 -14.90 -16.08
C GLY A 131 -30.76 -16.17 -16.93
N SER A 132 -30.43 -17.30 -16.32
CA SER A 132 -31.24 -18.51 -16.51
C SER A 132 -31.24 -19.30 -15.20
N GLU A 133 -32.35 -19.25 -14.46
CA GLU A 133 -32.59 -20.25 -13.42
C GLU A 133 -32.64 -21.63 -14.08
N PRO A 134 -32.01 -22.67 -13.50
CA PRO A 134 -32.23 -24.02 -13.98
C PRO A 134 -33.67 -24.44 -13.63
N GLU A 135 -34.53 -24.59 -14.63
CA GLU A 135 -35.78 -25.31 -14.49
C GLU A 135 -35.47 -26.77 -14.12
N LEU A 136 -35.62 -27.09 -12.84
CA LEU A 136 -35.65 -28.47 -12.37
C LEU A 136 -36.98 -29.10 -12.80
N SER A 137 -37.02 -29.66 -14.01
CA SER A 137 -38.05 -30.61 -14.41
C SER A 137 -37.80 -31.92 -13.65
N LEU A 138 -38.52 -32.09 -12.54
CA LEU A 138 -38.73 -33.40 -11.94
C LEU A 138 -39.75 -34.13 -12.81
N ASN A 139 -39.28 -34.97 -13.74
CA ASN A 139 -40.15 -35.98 -14.31
C ASN A 139 -40.36 -37.05 -13.24
N GLU A 140 -41.53 -36.97 -12.59
CA GLU A 140 -42.09 -38.09 -11.82
C GLU A 140 -42.36 -39.25 -12.79
N GLY A 141 -41.59 -40.32 -12.67
CA GLY A 141 -41.85 -41.54 -13.43
C GLY A 141 -40.62 -42.43 -13.57
N ASP A 142 -40.34 -43.22 -12.55
CA ASP A 142 -40.14 -44.67 -12.70
C ASP A 142 -40.00 -45.32 -11.32
N ASP A 143 -41.13 -45.40 -10.61
CA ASP A 143 -41.40 -46.52 -9.72
C ASP A 143 -41.79 -47.72 -10.60
N ALA A 144 -40.83 -48.58 -10.94
CA ALA A 144 -41.13 -49.93 -11.42
C ALA A 144 -39.91 -50.87 -11.34
N LEU A 145 -40.04 -51.81 -10.38
CA LEU A 145 -39.43 -53.16 -10.27
C LEU A 145 -38.04 -53.29 -9.65
#